data_AF-A0A962KUS5-F1
#
_entry.id   AF-A0A962KUS5-F1
#
_cell.length_a   1.000
_cell.length_b   1.000
_cell.length_c   1.000
_cell.angle_alpha   90.00
_cell.angle_beta   90.00
_cell.angle_gamma   90.00
#
_symmetry.space_group_name_H-M   'P 1'
#
loop_
_entity.id
_entity.type
_entity.pdbx_description
1 polymer ?
#
loop_
_entity_poly.entity_id
_entity_poly.type
_entity_poly.pdbx_seq_one_letter_code
_entity_poly.pdbx_strand_id
1 'polypeptide(L)'
;MKVFTQQKTEEEGFRSVKQALKTLLPVVKRWGGEAIEYSRVTGSFAKGTNVPGGTDSDLLISLAHDYNHAPVTIYKSLFEYLRKHGYPSARANHIAIRVSVDGHEIDLIPARRASSKSEDHRVFNRKTGEWAVTNLNTHTQYVALSGRLSEIRLMKLWRNTKEIFFPSFLLELAVIQALKGKNPISQSNDLETYIREILVFLATDFQTASLCDPANPQNIVSEDLLKIERTLVAHAAQKSLAGGWKSFMSTFS
;
A
#
# COMPACT_ATOMS: atom_id res chain seq x y z
N MET A 1 -24.79 12.89 -12.39
CA MET A 1 -23.80 13.95 -12.62
C MET A 1 -22.52 13.77 -11.79
N LYS A 2 -22.57 13.43 -10.49
CA LYS A 2 -21.37 13.20 -9.63
C LYS A 2 -20.45 12.03 -10.04
N VAL A 3 -21.00 10.90 -10.49
CA VAL A 3 -20.20 9.70 -10.89
C VAL A 3 -19.29 9.98 -12.09
N PHE A 4 -19.78 10.70 -13.10
CA PHE A 4 -18.99 11.11 -14.26
C PHE A 4 -17.91 12.14 -13.92
N THR A 5 -18.10 12.92 -12.85
CA THR A 5 -17.09 13.90 -12.41
C THR A 5 -15.95 13.20 -11.69
N GLN A 6 -16.27 12.19 -10.86
CA GLN A 6 -15.28 11.39 -10.10
C GLN A 6 -14.41 10.51 -11.02
N GLN A 7 -14.99 9.84 -12.01
CA GLN A 7 -14.24 9.08 -13.01
C GLN A 7 -13.29 9.96 -13.82
N LYS A 8 -13.74 11.14 -14.25
CA LYS A 8 -12.91 12.10 -15.00
C LYS A 8 -11.73 12.63 -14.18
N THR A 9 -11.94 12.92 -12.89
CA THR A 9 -10.86 13.32 -11.98
C THR A 9 -9.88 12.18 -11.69
N GLU A 10 -10.36 10.93 -11.61
CA GLU A 10 -9.49 9.75 -11.47
C GLU A 10 -8.62 9.52 -12.72
N GLU A 11 -9.20 9.67 -13.92
CA GLU A 11 -8.47 9.58 -15.20
C GLU A 11 -7.47 10.73 -15.41
N GLU A 12 -7.81 11.95 -14.96
CA GLU A 12 -6.91 13.11 -14.99
C GLU A 12 -5.75 12.93 -14.00
N GLY A 13 -6.03 12.48 -12.78
CA GLY A 13 -4.98 12.12 -11.80
C GLY A 13 -4.10 10.97 -12.30
N PHE A 14 -4.68 9.96 -12.97
CA PHE A 14 -3.90 8.88 -13.58
C PHE A 14 -2.96 9.41 -14.67
N ARG A 15 -3.43 10.35 -15.50
CA ARG A 15 -2.62 10.98 -16.54
C ARG A 15 -1.48 11.80 -15.97
N SER A 16 -1.71 12.58 -14.91
CA SER A 16 -0.67 13.42 -14.30
C SER A 16 0.41 12.57 -13.60
N VAL A 17 0.02 11.54 -12.85
CA VAL A 17 0.97 10.59 -12.24
C VAL A 17 1.79 9.87 -13.30
N LYS A 18 1.17 9.47 -14.41
CA LYS A 18 1.89 8.85 -15.54
C LYS A 18 2.92 9.81 -16.14
N GLN A 19 2.63 11.11 -16.18
CA GLN A 19 3.59 12.11 -16.66
C GLN A 19 4.75 12.30 -15.69
N ALA A 20 4.49 12.38 -14.39
CA ALA A 20 5.53 12.45 -13.36
C ALA A 20 6.46 11.22 -13.41
N LEU A 21 5.91 10.02 -13.60
CA LEU A 21 6.69 8.79 -13.80
C LEU A 21 7.58 8.87 -15.06
N LYS A 22 7.08 9.43 -16.18
CA LYS A 22 7.91 9.62 -17.38
C LYS A 22 9.10 10.55 -17.11
N THR A 23 8.94 11.57 -16.29
CA THR A 23 10.03 12.47 -15.88
C THR A 23 11.06 11.73 -15.01
N LEU A 24 10.61 10.85 -14.12
CA LEU A 24 11.44 10.12 -13.16
C LEU A 24 12.21 8.93 -13.77
N LEU A 25 11.58 8.18 -14.68
CA LEU A 25 12.11 6.92 -15.21
C LEU A 25 13.52 7.04 -15.85
N PRO A 26 13.87 8.11 -16.59
CA PRO A 26 15.24 8.29 -17.09
C PRO A 26 16.29 8.38 -15.98
N VAL A 27 15.97 9.00 -14.83
CA VAL A 27 16.88 9.09 -13.67
C VAL A 27 17.08 7.71 -13.06
N VAL A 28 15.99 6.96 -12.87
CA VAL A 28 16.02 5.57 -12.38
C VAL A 28 16.83 4.66 -13.31
N LYS A 29 16.61 4.79 -14.62
CA LYS A 29 17.35 4.01 -15.63
C LYS A 29 18.85 4.28 -15.59
N ARG A 30 19.28 5.54 -15.37
CA ARG A 30 20.71 5.86 -15.21
C ARG A 30 21.31 5.32 -13.92
N TRP A 31 20.52 5.18 -12.85
CA TRP A 31 20.97 4.58 -11.59
C TRP A 31 21.24 3.08 -11.74
N GLY A 32 20.22 2.31 -12.16
CA GLY A 32 20.30 0.86 -12.16
C GLY A 32 20.85 0.25 -13.46
N GLY A 33 20.90 1.03 -14.55
CA GLY A 33 21.47 0.59 -15.82
C GLY A 33 20.84 -0.71 -16.34
N GLU A 34 21.70 -1.62 -16.79
CA GLU A 34 21.31 -2.93 -17.31
C GLU A 34 20.81 -3.90 -16.22
N ALA A 35 21.05 -3.60 -14.94
CA ALA A 35 20.54 -4.41 -13.85
C ALA A 35 19.02 -4.28 -13.68
N ILE A 36 18.39 -3.23 -14.22
CA ILE A 36 16.93 -3.07 -14.18
C ILE A 36 16.31 -3.95 -15.26
N GLU A 37 15.61 -5.00 -14.86
CA GLU A 37 14.83 -5.82 -15.80
C GLU A 37 13.53 -5.11 -16.20
N TYR A 38 12.83 -4.53 -15.22
CA TYR A 38 11.61 -3.77 -15.46
C TYR A 38 11.30 -2.80 -14.31
N SER A 39 10.38 -1.88 -14.56
CA SER A 39 9.75 -1.07 -13.52
C SER A 39 8.23 -1.11 -13.70
N ARG A 40 7.49 -1.19 -12.59
CA ARG A 40 6.02 -1.35 -12.63
C ARG A 40 5.36 -0.55 -11.52
N VAL A 41 4.28 0.16 -11.87
CA VAL A 41 3.41 0.80 -10.88
C VAL A 41 2.75 -0.28 -10.01
N THR A 42 2.75 -0.08 -8.70
CA THR A 42 2.28 -1.03 -7.70
C THR A 42 1.44 -0.30 -6.63
N GLY A 43 1.24 -0.95 -5.49
CA GLY A 43 0.63 -0.35 -4.32
C GLY A 43 -0.85 -0.01 -4.50
N SER A 44 -1.34 0.99 -3.76
CA SER A 44 -2.77 1.29 -3.69
C SER A 44 -3.36 1.71 -5.04
N PHE A 45 -2.54 2.35 -5.88
CA PHE A 45 -2.93 2.77 -7.22
C PHE A 45 -3.16 1.57 -8.15
N ALA A 46 -2.21 0.63 -8.20
CA ALA A 46 -2.35 -0.60 -9.01
C ALA A 46 -3.47 -1.53 -8.49
N LYS A 47 -3.71 -1.54 -7.18
CA LYS A 47 -4.79 -2.30 -6.55
C LYS A 47 -6.17 -1.70 -6.77
N GLY A 48 -6.26 -0.44 -7.23
CA GLY A 48 -7.52 0.30 -7.25
C GLY A 48 -8.07 0.56 -5.86
N THR A 49 -7.22 0.74 -4.85
CA THR A 49 -7.61 1.05 -3.45
C THR A 49 -7.10 2.42 -3.01
N ASN A 50 -6.70 3.28 -3.95
CA ASN A 50 -6.25 4.64 -3.65
C ASN A 50 -7.42 5.50 -3.12
N VAL A 51 -7.11 6.37 -2.17
CA VAL A 51 -8.04 7.37 -1.60
C VAL A 51 -7.29 8.68 -1.38
N PRO A 52 -7.97 9.85 -1.36
CA PRO A 52 -7.33 11.13 -1.08
C PRO A 52 -6.49 11.10 0.22
N GLY A 53 -5.34 11.77 0.20
CA GLY A 53 -4.39 11.83 1.32
C GLY A 53 -3.41 10.66 1.43
N GLY A 54 -3.36 9.77 0.43
CA GLY A 54 -2.31 8.75 0.27
C GLY A 54 -1.11 9.23 -0.58
N THR A 55 -0.15 8.35 -0.83
CA THR A 55 0.84 8.56 -1.89
C THR A 55 0.18 8.50 -3.26
N ASP A 56 0.71 9.28 -4.21
CA ASP A 56 0.14 9.33 -5.55
C ASP A 56 0.49 8.07 -6.36
N SER A 57 1.66 7.46 -6.09
CA SER A 57 2.06 6.19 -6.71
C SER A 57 3.18 5.47 -5.99
N ASP A 58 3.22 4.15 -6.16
CA ASP A 58 4.36 3.30 -5.78
C ASP A 58 4.97 2.73 -7.08
N LEU A 59 6.28 2.79 -7.24
CA LEU A 59 7.01 2.25 -8.39
C LEU A 59 7.99 1.17 -7.93
N LEU A 60 7.68 -0.09 -8.24
CA LEU A 60 8.64 -1.18 -8.12
C LEU A 60 9.72 -1.04 -9.18
N ILE A 61 10.99 -1.06 -8.76
CA ILE A 61 12.15 -1.15 -9.64
C ILE A 61 12.75 -2.54 -9.46
N SER A 62 12.47 -3.43 -10.41
CA SER A 62 12.89 -4.83 -10.37
C SER A 62 14.29 -4.98 -10.96
N LEU A 63 15.25 -5.30 -10.09
CA LEU A 63 16.62 -5.60 -10.45
C LEU A 63 16.81 -7.10 -10.69
N ALA A 64 17.70 -7.43 -11.62
CA ALA A 64 18.05 -8.79 -11.98
C ALA A 64 18.54 -9.59 -10.76
N HIS A 65 18.21 -10.87 -10.72
CA HIS A 65 18.52 -11.74 -9.57
C HIS A 65 20.04 -11.86 -9.29
N ASP A 66 20.86 -11.76 -10.34
CA ASP A 66 22.32 -11.82 -10.34
C ASP A 66 22.99 -10.47 -10.06
N TYR A 67 22.22 -9.40 -9.86
CA TYR A 67 22.71 -8.14 -9.32
C TYR A 67 23.08 -8.32 -7.83
N ASN A 68 24.27 -8.87 -7.58
CA ASN A 68 24.71 -9.45 -6.31
C ASN A 68 25.06 -8.42 -5.21
N HIS A 69 24.25 -7.38 -5.05
CA HIS A 69 24.31 -6.46 -3.93
C HIS A 69 23.30 -6.85 -2.84
N ALA A 70 23.68 -6.62 -1.58
CA ALA A 70 22.75 -6.77 -0.47
C ALA A 70 21.56 -5.80 -0.62
N PRO A 71 20.32 -6.18 -0.23
CA PRO A 71 19.16 -5.31 -0.36
C PRO A 71 19.35 -3.93 0.29
N VAL A 72 20.03 -3.87 1.44
CA VAL A 72 20.37 -2.60 2.11
C VAL A 72 21.29 -1.71 1.25
N THR A 73 22.24 -2.30 0.53
CA THR A 73 23.16 -1.59 -0.37
C THR A 73 22.42 -1.03 -1.57
N ILE A 74 21.52 -1.85 -2.15
CA ILE A 74 20.65 -1.44 -3.25
C ILE A 74 19.77 -0.24 -2.83
N TYR A 75 19.14 -0.35 -1.66
CA TYR A 75 18.30 0.71 -1.11
C TYR A 75 19.10 2.01 -0.91
N LYS A 76 20.24 1.94 -0.21
CA LYS A 76 21.08 3.11 0.05
C LYS A 76 21.62 3.73 -1.23
N SER A 77 22.01 2.92 -2.22
CA SER A 77 22.54 3.43 -3.48
C SER A 77 21.48 4.21 -4.26
N LEU A 78 20.23 3.73 -4.32
CA LEU A 78 19.14 4.50 -4.94
C LEU A 78 18.91 5.83 -4.21
N PHE A 79 18.88 5.80 -2.88
CA PHE A 79 18.64 6.98 -2.06
C PHE A 79 19.70 8.06 -2.31
N GLU A 80 20.97 7.69 -2.24
CA GLU A 80 22.09 8.60 -2.50
C GLU A 80 22.09 9.11 -3.94
N TYR A 81 21.79 8.22 -4.90
CA TYR A 81 21.75 8.59 -6.31
C TYR A 81 20.67 9.64 -6.57
N LEU A 82 19.43 9.43 -6.10
CA LEU A 82 18.33 10.37 -6.27
C LEU A 82 18.66 11.74 -5.68
N ARG A 83 19.24 11.78 -4.47
CA ARG A 83 19.62 13.05 -3.83
C ARG A 83 20.69 13.83 -4.60
N LYS A 84 21.60 13.14 -5.28
CA LYS A 84 22.63 13.76 -6.13
C LYS A 84 22.11 14.15 -7.51
N HIS A 85 21.06 13.52 -8.02
CA HIS A 85 20.61 13.64 -9.41
C HIS A 85 19.17 14.14 -9.54
N GLY A 86 18.91 15.32 -8.97
CA GLY A 86 17.67 16.07 -9.21
C GLY A 86 16.60 15.95 -8.12
N TYR A 87 16.80 15.10 -7.11
CA TYR A 87 15.85 14.92 -6.00
C TYR A 87 16.52 15.07 -4.62
N PRO A 88 17.14 16.23 -4.31
CA PRO A 88 17.88 16.43 -3.05
C PRO A 88 17.02 16.28 -1.79
N SER A 89 15.70 16.46 -1.94
CA SER A 89 14.67 16.30 -0.90
C SER A 89 14.12 14.87 -0.78
N ALA A 90 14.66 13.90 -1.52
CA ALA A 90 14.24 12.50 -1.41
C ALA A 90 14.28 12.03 0.05
N ARG A 91 13.26 11.26 0.46
CA ARG A 91 13.10 10.78 1.84
C ARG A 91 13.12 9.27 1.90
N ALA A 92 13.83 8.73 2.89
CA ALA A 92 13.85 7.29 3.15
C ALA A 92 12.59 6.86 3.91
N ASN A 93 11.80 5.95 3.32
CA ASN A 93 10.69 5.26 3.97
C ASN A 93 11.10 3.85 4.41
N HIS A 94 10.15 3.08 4.95
CA HIS A 94 10.39 1.72 5.44
C HIS A 94 10.97 0.81 4.34
N ILE A 95 10.25 0.65 3.22
CA ILE A 95 10.67 -0.21 2.09
C ILE A 95 10.95 0.56 0.79
N ALA A 96 10.74 1.88 0.81
CA ALA A 96 10.76 2.73 -0.36
C ALA A 96 11.59 4.00 -0.12
N ILE A 97 11.85 4.74 -1.20
CA ILE A 97 12.38 6.10 -1.18
C ILE A 97 11.36 7.00 -1.83
N ARG A 98 10.90 8.02 -1.11
CA ARG A 98 9.92 8.99 -1.61
C ARG A 98 10.61 10.13 -2.33
N VAL A 99 10.07 10.49 -3.50
CA VAL A 99 10.44 11.71 -4.23
C VAL A 99 9.19 12.50 -4.61
N SER A 100 9.34 13.81 -4.75
CA SER A 100 8.32 14.69 -5.29
C SER A 100 8.64 15.02 -6.75
N VAL A 101 7.70 14.78 -7.66
CA VAL A 101 7.87 15.04 -9.10
C VAL A 101 6.60 15.69 -9.63
N ASP A 102 6.71 16.92 -10.15
CA ASP A 102 5.58 17.68 -10.71
C ASP A 102 4.37 17.78 -9.75
N GLY A 103 4.64 17.90 -8.44
CA GLY A 103 3.61 17.96 -7.39
C GLY A 103 3.08 16.61 -6.92
N HIS A 104 3.63 15.50 -7.41
CA HIS A 104 3.24 14.14 -7.01
C HIS A 104 4.29 13.47 -6.12
N GLU A 105 3.83 12.81 -5.06
CA GLU A 105 4.67 11.98 -4.19
C GLU A 105 4.72 10.53 -4.70
N ILE A 106 5.90 10.11 -5.15
CA ILE A 106 6.16 8.78 -5.72
C ILE A 106 7.10 8.01 -4.80
N ASP A 107 6.69 6.84 -4.35
CA ASP A 107 7.51 5.90 -3.58
C ASP A 107 8.22 4.91 -4.52
N LEU A 108 9.55 5.01 -4.63
CA LEU A 108 10.36 4.06 -5.38
C LEU A 108 10.77 2.90 -4.49
N ILE A 109 10.45 1.67 -4.90
CA ILE A 109 10.76 0.43 -4.17
C ILE A 109 11.85 -0.31 -4.96
N PRO A 110 13.13 -0.14 -4.61
CA PRO A 110 14.19 -0.90 -5.26
C PRO A 110 14.19 -2.33 -4.71
N ALA A 111 14.09 -3.32 -5.60
CA ALA A 111 13.93 -4.70 -5.21
C ALA A 111 14.71 -5.62 -6.14
N ARG A 112 15.34 -6.66 -5.60
CA ARG A 112 16.06 -7.64 -6.40
C ARG A 112 15.24 -8.91 -6.54
N ARG A 113 15.12 -9.46 -7.74
CA ARG A 113 14.44 -10.75 -7.93
C ARG A 113 15.09 -11.86 -7.10
N ALA A 114 14.27 -12.71 -6.51
CA ALA A 114 14.75 -13.82 -5.68
C ALA A 114 15.45 -14.91 -6.53
N SER A 115 15.02 -15.09 -7.78
CA SER A 115 15.64 -15.98 -8.77
C SER A 115 15.25 -15.54 -10.19
N SER A 116 15.92 -16.10 -11.21
CA SER A 116 15.64 -15.83 -12.63
C SER A 116 14.23 -16.23 -13.11
N LYS A 117 13.56 -17.11 -12.36
CA LYS A 117 12.22 -17.65 -12.70
C LYS A 117 11.12 -17.17 -11.76
N SER A 118 11.44 -16.44 -10.69
CA SER A 118 10.47 -15.98 -9.70
C SER A 118 10.08 -14.52 -9.95
N GLU A 119 8.81 -14.20 -9.69
CA GLU A 119 8.32 -12.82 -9.56
C GLU A 119 8.44 -12.29 -8.12
N ASP A 120 9.03 -13.07 -7.21
CA ASP A 120 9.31 -12.64 -5.85
C ASP A 120 10.56 -11.76 -5.82
N HIS A 121 10.55 -10.81 -4.90
CA HIS A 121 11.65 -9.88 -4.70
C HIS A 121 12.13 -9.88 -3.27
N ARG A 122 13.45 -9.72 -3.12
CA ARG A 122 14.09 -9.31 -1.87
C ARG A 122 14.04 -7.80 -1.78
N VAL A 123 13.39 -7.30 -0.74
CA VAL A 123 13.24 -5.87 -0.44
C VAL A 123 13.88 -5.58 0.91
N PHE A 124 14.58 -4.46 1.02
CA PHE A 124 15.12 -4.01 2.30
C PHE A 124 14.02 -3.39 3.17
N ASN A 125 13.99 -3.78 4.44
CA ASN A 125 13.10 -3.28 5.46
C ASN A 125 13.91 -2.41 6.43
N ARG A 126 13.76 -1.08 6.32
CA ARG A 126 14.44 -0.12 7.20
C ARG A 126 13.97 -0.18 8.65
N LYS A 127 12.74 -0.65 8.93
CA LYS A 127 12.23 -0.76 10.31
C LYS A 127 12.96 -1.86 11.08
N THR A 128 13.16 -3.02 10.46
CA THR A 128 13.83 -4.18 11.08
C THR A 128 15.33 -4.18 10.85
N GLY A 129 15.81 -3.47 9.82
CA GLY A 129 17.22 -3.53 9.39
C GLY A 129 17.54 -4.78 8.56
N GLU A 130 16.55 -5.59 8.23
CA GLU A 130 16.68 -6.86 7.51
C GLU A 130 16.09 -6.77 6.10
N TRP A 131 16.14 -7.85 5.34
CA TRP A 131 15.39 -7.99 4.09
C TRP A 131 14.27 -9.01 4.23
N ALA A 132 13.23 -8.83 3.43
CA ALA A 132 12.13 -9.79 3.31
C ALA A 132 11.96 -10.21 1.85
N VAL A 133 11.53 -11.46 1.64
CA VAL A 133 11.01 -11.91 0.34
C VAL A 133 9.52 -11.65 0.31
N THR A 134 9.06 -10.99 -0.76
CA THR A 134 7.65 -10.66 -0.98
C THR A 134 7.34 -10.67 -2.47
N ASN A 135 6.06 -10.55 -2.83
CA ASN A 135 5.62 -10.47 -4.22
C ASN A 135 4.49 -9.44 -4.35
N LEU A 136 4.84 -8.25 -4.86
CA LEU A 136 3.90 -7.14 -5.00
C LEU A 136 2.80 -7.42 -6.03
N ASN A 137 3.04 -8.33 -6.98
CA ASN A 137 2.00 -8.78 -7.91
C ASN A 137 0.99 -9.68 -7.18
N THR A 138 1.45 -10.61 -6.35
CA THR A 138 0.58 -11.41 -5.46
C THR A 138 -0.24 -10.52 -4.55
N HIS A 139 0.33 -9.45 -3.97
CA HIS A 139 -0.44 -8.49 -3.17
C HIS A 139 -1.55 -7.83 -3.99
N THR A 140 -1.22 -7.42 -5.22
CA THR A 140 -2.17 -6.77 -6.13
C THR A 140 -3.33 -7.70 -6.47
N GLN A 141 -3.02 -8.94 -6.86
CA GLN A 141 -4.02 -9.95 -7.19
C GLN A 141 -4.87 -10.33 -5.96
N TYR A 142 -4.25 -10.55 -4.80
CA TYR A 142 -4.95 -10.90 -3.57
C TYR A 142 -6.00 -9.85 -3.19
N VAL A 143 -5.63 -8.56 -3.29
CA VAL A 143 -6.54 -7.45 -2.99
C VAL A 143 -7.59 -7.29 -4.09
N ALA A 144 -7.21 -7.27 -5.36
CA ALA A 144 -8.15 -7.06 -6.47
C ALA A 144 -9.19 -8.18 -6.57
N LEU A 145 -8.77 -9.44 -6.38
CA LEU A 145 -9.64 -10.62 -6.45
C LEU A 145 -10.46 -10.84 -5.18
N SER A 146 -10.20 -10.11 -4.10
CA SER A 146 -11.00 -10.22 -2.87
C SER A 146 -12.45 -9.76 -3.03
N GLY A 147 -12.73 -8.93 -4.05
CA GLY A 147 -14.04 -8.30 -4.23
C GLY A 147 -14.36 -7.24 -3.16
N ARG A 148 -13.37 -6.78 -2.38
CA ARG A 148 -13.53 -5.86 -1.23
C ARG A 148 -13.05 -4.43 -1.47
N LEU A 149 -12.93 -4.00 -2.73
CA LEU A 149 -12.34 -2.70 -3.06
C LEU A 149 -13.11 -1.52 -2.43
N SER A 150 -14.44 -1.59 -2.43
CA SER A 150 -15.31 -0.55 -1.87
C SER A 150 -15.13 -0.43 -0.36
N GLU A 151 -15.17 -1.57 0.34
CA GLU A 151 -14.98 -1.67 1.78
C GLU A 151 -13.57 -1.19 2.18
N ILE A 152 -12.53 -1.63 1.45
CA ILE A 152 -11.15 -1.20 1.67
C ILE A 152 -11.01 0.32 1.52
N ARG A 153 -11.54 0.91 0.44
CA ARG A 153 -11.48 2.37 0.21
C ARG A 153 -12.16 3.12 1.35
N LEU A 154 -13.37 2.70 1.73
CA LEU A 154 -14.11 3.35 2.82
C LEU A 154 -13.38 3.22 4.17
N MET A 155 -12.75 2.08 4.45
CA MET A 155 -11.95 1.88 5.66
C MET A 155 -10.65 2.69 5.65
N LYS A 156 -10.03 2.93 4.49
CA LYS A 156 -8.89 3.86 4.37
C LYS A 156 -9.29 5.30 4.65
N LEU A 157 -10.44 5.74 4.13
CA LEU A 157 -11.00 7.05 4.46
C LEU A 157 -11.28 7.14 5.96
N TRP A 158 -11.94 6.14 6.54
CA TRP A 158 -12.20 6.08 7.98
C TRP A 158 -10.90 6.25 8.79
N ARG A 159 -9.87 5.45 8.50
CA ARG A 159 -8.55 5.58 9.15
C ARG A 159 -8.03 7.01 9.06
N ASN A 160 -8.08 7.64 7.88
CA ASN A 160 -7.61 9.01 7.69
C ASN A 160 -8.38 10.00 8.57
N THR A 161 -9.72 9.89 8.63
CA THR A 161 -10.56 10.76 9.49
C THR A 161 -10.34 10.56 10.98
N LYS A 162 -9.83 9.39 11.38
CA LYS A 162 -9.48 9.10 12.78
C LYS A 162 -8.05 9.47 13.12
N GLU A 163 -7.25 9.87 12.13
CA GLU A 163 -5.84 10.23 12.29
C GLU A 163 -5.02 9.11 12.98
N ILE A 164 -5.42 7.85 12.78
CA ILE A 164 -4.75 6.69 13.37
C ILE A 164 -3.69 6.13 12.41
N PHE A 165 -2.54 5.75 12.97
CA PHE A 165 -1.54 5.01 12.21
C PHE A 165 -2.02 3.57 11.96
N PHE A 166 -2.31 3.26 10.70
CA PHE A 166 -2.69 1.91 10.27
C PHE A 166 -2.15 1.68 8.84
N PRO A 167 -1.07 0.88 8.67
CA PRO A 167 -0.45 0.63 7.38
C PRO A 167 -1.47 0.16 6.33
N SER A 168 -1.43 0.76 5.13
CA SER A 168 -2.43 0.52 4.10
C SER A 168 -2.57 -0.96 3.71
N PHE A 169 -1.47 -1.68 3.57
CA PHE A 169 -1.54 -3.11 3.24
C PHE A 169 -2.09 -3.94 4.39
N LEU A 170 -1.73 -3.63 5.64
CA LEU A 170 -2.31 -4.32 6.80
C LEU A 170 -3.82 -4.06 6.91
N LEU A 171 -4.28 -2.84 6.63
CA LEU A 171 -5.70 -2.50 6.58
C LEU A 171 -6.42 -3.32 5.50
N GLU A 172 -5.83 -3.45 4.32
CA GLU A 172 -6.35 -4.30 3.24
C GLU A 172 -6.51 -5.76 3.71
N LEU A 173 -5.47 -6.33 4.34
CA LEU A 173 -5.53 -7.70 4.89
C LEU A 173 -6.59 -7.83 5.98
N ALA A 174 -6.72 -6.85 6.88
CA ALA A 174 -7.69 -6.86 7.97
C ALA A 174 -9.14 -6.86 7.43
N VAL A 175 -9.42 -6.05 6.42
CA VAL A 175 -10.75 -6.02 5.75
C VAL A 175 -11.06 -7.37 5.11
N ILE A 176 -10.11 -7.94 4.36
CA ILE A 176 -10.30 -9.23 3.70
C ILE A 176 -10.50 -10.35 4.73
N GLN A 177 -9.75 -10.33 5.83
CA GLN A 177 -9.89 -11.28 6.92
C GLN A 177 -11.25 -11.16 7.64
N ALA A 178 -11.69 -9.94 7.95
CA ALA A 178 -12.96 -9.70 8.63
C ALA A 178 -14.17 -10.21 7.81
N LEU A 179 -14.09 -10.10 6.49
CA LEU A 179 -15.16 -10.49 5.56
C LEU A 179 -14.91 -11.85 4.89
N LYS A 180 -14.00 -12.66 5.43
CA LYS A 180 -13.68 -13.98 4.86
C LYS A 180 -14.93 -14.87 4.83
N GLY A 181 -15.21 -15.44 3.66
CA GLY A 181 -16.38 -16.31 3.44
C GLY A 181 -17.70 -15.58 3.21
N LYS A 182 -17.72 -14.24 3.21
CA LYS A 182 -18.89 -13.44 2.85
C LYS A 182 -18.94 -13.22 1.34
N ASN A 183 -20.13 -13.00 0.79
CA ASN A 183 -20.29 -12.61 -0.61
C ASN A 183 -19.74 -11.18 -0.85
N PRO A 184 -19.20 -10.88 -2.04
CA PRO A 184 -18.80 -9.52 -2.40
C PRO A 184 -20.01 -8.57 -2.46
N ILE A 185 -19.77 -7.27 -2.23
CA ILE A 185 -20.82 -6.23 -2.32
C ILE A 185 -21.49 -6.16 -3.69
N SER A 186 -20.81 -6.57 -4.77
CA SER A 186 -21.44 -6.66 -6.09
C SER A 186 -22.60 -7.67 -6.14
N GLN A 187 -22.74 -8.49 -5.10
CA GLN A 187 -23.79 -9.50 -4.94
C GLN A 187 -24.69 -9.21 -3.73
N SER A 188 -24.46 -8.12 -2.99
CA SER A 188 -25.22 -7.73 -1.80
C SER A 188 -25.19 -6.20 -1.60
N ASN A 189 -26.35 -5.56 -1.48
CA ASN A 189 -26.42 -4.10 -1.30
C ASN A 189 -26.21 -3.64 0.16
N ASP A 190 -25.36 -4.32 0.93
CA ASP A 190 -25.25 -4.11 2.39
C ASP A 190 -23.86 -3.65 2.85
N LEU A 191 -23.44 -2.49 2.33
CA LEU A 191 -22.18 -1.85 2.72
C LEU A 191 -22.13 -1.55 4.22
N GLU A 192 -23.26 -1.14 4.81
CA GLU A 192 -23.34 -0.82 6.24
C GLU A 192 -23.02 -2.05 7.10
N THR A 193 -23.64 -3.20 6.82
CA THR A 193 -23.36 -4.44 7.55
C THR A 193 -21.90 -4.86 7.38
N TYR A 194 -21.31 -4.78 6.19
CA TYR A 194 -19.90 -5.15 6.01
C TYR A 194 -18.95 -4.21 6.75
N ILE A 195 -19.19 -2.90 6.72
CA ILE A 195 -18.38 -1.96 7.50
C ILE A 195 -18.54 -2.22 8.99
N ARG A 196 -19.75 -2.51 9.47
CA ARG A 196 -20.00 -2.90 10.85
C ARG A 196 -19.24 -4.18 11.22
N GLU A 197 -19.26 -5.21 10.37
CA GLU A 197 -18.50 -6.46 10.58
C GLU A 197 -16.99 -6.20 10.66
N ILE A 198 -16.45 -5.37 9.77
CA ILE A 198 -15.04 -4.97 9.82
C ILE A 198 -14.72 -4.25 11.13
N LEU A 199 -15.53 -3.26 11.54
CA LEU A 199 -15.30 -2.52 12.78
C LEU A 199 -15.41 -3.42 14.01
N VAL A 200 -16.31 -4.41 14.01
CA VAL A 200 -16.39 -5.43 15.08
C VAL A 200 -15.09 -6.21 15.14
N PHE A 201 -14.62 -6.77 14.02
CA PHE A 201 -13.34 -7.48 13.97
C PHE A 201 -12.17 -6.63 14.47
N LEU A 202 -12.09 -5.35 14.05
CA LEU A 202 -11.07 -4.42 14.52
C LEU A 202 -11.14 -4.15 16.03
N ALA A 203 -12.35 -4.10 16.59
CA ALA A 203 -12.60 -3.84 18.00
C ALA A 203 -12.31 -5.06 18.91
N THR A 204 -12.48 -6.29 18.40
CA THR A 204 -12.41 -7.53 19.20
C THR A 204 -11.14 -8.34 18.90
N ASP A 205 -11.01 -8.84 17.67
CA ASP A 205 -10.08 -9.92 17.32
C ASP A 205 -8.76 -9.40 16.74
N PHE A 206 -8.76 -8.20 16.15
CA PHE A 206 -7.59 -7.67 15.45
C PHE A 206 -6.35 -7.52 16.34
N GLN A 207 -6.52 -7.25 17.64
CA GLN A 207 -5.39 -7.08 18.56
C GLN A 207 -4.52 -8.33 18.65
N THR A 208 -5.11 -9.53 18.54
CA THR A 208 -4.40 -10.83 18.60
C THR A 208 -4.25 -11.50 17.24
N ALA A 209 -4.89 -10.96 16.19
CA ALA A 209 -4.81 -11.52 14.84
C ALA A 209 -3.38 -11.49 14.27
N SER A 210 -2.98 -12.63 13.70
CA SER A 210 -1.78 -12.76 12.86
C SER A 210 -2.21 -12.67 11.40
N LEU A 211 -1.88 -11.55 10.75
CA LEU A 211 -2.17 -11.33 9.33
C LEU A 211 -0.84 -11.44 8.58
N CYS A 212 -0.68 -12.54 7.84
CA CYS A 212 0.53 -12.83 7.10
C CYS A 212 0.51 -12.23 5.69
N ASP A 213 1.69 -11.99 5.12
CA ASP A 213 1.85 -11.64 3.71
C ASP A 213 1.37 -12.83 2.85
N PRO A 214 0.38 -12.65 1.94
CA PRO A 214 -0.09 -13.69 1.04
C PRO A 214 1.01 -14.28 0.13
N ALA A 215 2.08 -13.54 -0.13
CA ALA A 215 3.24 -14.00 -0.90
C ALA A 215 4.25 -14.78 -0.05
N ASN A 216 4.28 -14.56 1.26
CA ASN A 216 5.23 -15.19 2.16
C ASN A 216 4.63 -15.28 3.58
N PRO A 217 4.04 -16.42 3.96
CA PRO A 217 3.39 -16.58 5.26
C PRO A 217 4.30 -16.38 6.48
N GLN A 218 5.62 -16.43 6.31
CA GLN A 218 6.59 -16.15 7.38
C GLN A 218 6.69 -14.65 7.70
N ASN A 219 6.28 -13.77 6.77
CA ASN A 219 6.21 -12.34 7.02
C ASN A 219 4.86 -12.01 7.67
N ILE A 220 4.83 -11.81 8.98
CA ILE A 220 3.61 -11.44 9.71
C ILE A 220 3.41 -9.93 9.62
N VAL A 221 2.66 -9.47 8.62
CA VAL A 221 2.41 -8.04 8.35
C VAL A 221 1.75 -7.34 9.54
N SER A 222 0.96 -8.05 10.36
CA SER A 222 0.37 -7.44 11.55
C SER A 222 1.40 -7.01 12.61
N GLU A 223 2.64 -7.50 12.56
CA GLU A 223 3.74 -7.06 13.43
C GLU A 223 4.31 -5.68 13.03
N ASP A 224 3.88 -5.11 11.89
CA ASP A 224 4.21 -3.72 11.52
C ASP A 224 3.60 -2.67 12.46
N LEU A 225 2.62 -3.08 13.28
CA LEU A 225 2.00 -2.28 14.33
C LEU A 225 2.54 -2.68 15.71
N LEU A 226 2.92 -1.66 16.49
CA LEU A 226 3.15 -1.80 17.92
C LEU A 226 1.85 -2.17 18.65
N LYS A 227 1.98 -2.80 19.81
CA LYS A 227 0.83 -3.16 20.65
C LYS A 227 -0.08 -1.95 20.94
N ILE A 228 0.50 -0.79 21.24
CA ILE A 228 -0.26 0.44 21.48
C ILE A 228 -1.03 0.91 20.24
N GLU A 229 -0.44 0.78 19.05
CA GLU A 229 -1.09 1.18 17.79
C GLU A 229 -2.27 0.24 17.48
N ARG A 230 -2.13 -1.07 17.74
CA ARG A 230 -3.26 -2.02 17.65
C ARG A 230 -4.40 -1.65 18.60
N THR A 231 -4.09 -1.26 19.84
CA THR A 231 -5.09 -0.80 20.80
C THR A 231 -5.78 0.48 20.34
N LEU A 232 -5.05 1.44 19.74
CA LEU A 232 -5.64 2.66 19.17
C LEU A 232 -6.60 2.36 18.02
N VAL A 233 -6.25 1.40 17.13
CA VAL A 233 -7.15 0.94 16.06
C VAL A 233 -8.43 0.33 16.66
N ALA A 234 -8.30 -0.55 17.65
CA ALA A 234 -9.45 -1.19 18.29
C ALA A 234 -10.38 -0.18 18.98
N HIS A 235 -9.81 0.80 19.71
CA HIS A 235 -10.57 1.86 20.36
C HIS A 235 -11.30 2.77 19.37
N ALA A 236 -10.64 3.14 18.27
CA ALA A 236 -11.26 3.92 17.20
C ALA A 236 -12.44 3.15 16.57
N ALA A 237 -12.31 1.83 16.41
CA ALA A 237 -13.38 0.99 15.89
C ALA A 237 -14.57 0.92 16.88
N GLN A 238 -14.31 0.72 18.17
CA GLN A 238 -15.34 0.73 19.23
C GLN A 238 -16.13 2.04 19.25
N LYS A 239 -15.43 3.19 19.21
CA LYS A 239 -16.08 4.50 19.14
C LYS A 239 -16.96 4.66 17.89
N SER A 240 -16.49 4.15 16.76
CA SER A 240 -17.23 4.23 15.49
C SER A 240 -18.49 3.36 15.52
N LEU A 241 -18.42 2.18 16.13
CA LEU A 241 -19.59 1.31 16.36
C LEU A 241 -20.63 1.98 17.27
N ALA A 242 -20.19 2.61 18.36
CA ALA A 242 -21.08 3.27 19.31
C ALA A 242 -21.85 4.46 18.70
N GLY A 243 -21.26 5.14 17.71
CA GLY A 243 -21.90 6.25 17.01
C GLY A 243 -22.96 5.85 15.98
N GLY A 244 -22.96 4.58 15.55
CA GLY A 244 -23.86 4.08 14.49
C GLY A 244 -23.51 4.61 13.10
N TRP A 245 -24.23 4.10 12.09
CA TRP A 245 -23.93 4.36 10.67
C TRP A 245 -24.02 5.82 10.25
N LYS A 246 -25.03 6.55 10.74
CA LYS A 246 -25.18 7.98 10.42
C LYS A 246 -23.96 8.78 10.88
N SER A 247 -23.47 8.51 12.09
CA SER A 247 -22.25 9.15 12.62
C SER A 247 -21.03 8.76 11.81
N PHE A 248 -20.90 7.47 11.47
CA PHE A 248 -19.82 6.97 10.62
C PHE A 248 -19.79 7.69 9.26
N MET A 249 -20.92 7.83 8.58
CA MET A 249 -20.97 8.49 7.28
C MET A 249 -20.73 10.00 7.35
N SER A 250 -21.11 10.65 8.47
CA SER A 250 -20.87 12.08 8.68
C SER A 250 -19.39 12.47 8.74
N THR A 251 -18.47 11.50 8.90
CA THR A 251 -17.03 11.79 8.90
C THR A 251 -16.45 12.03 7.49
N PHE A 252 -17.23 11.76 6.43
CA PHE A 252 -16.77 11.89 5.04
C PHE A 252 -17.45 13.01 4.25
N SER A 253 -18.44 13.68 4.85
CA SER A 253 -19.11 14.88 4.35
C SER A 253 -18.34 16.14 4.67
#